data_AF-A0A348HC31-F1
#
_entry.id   AF-A0A348HC31-F1
#
_cell.length_a   1.000
_cell.length_b   1.000
_cell.length_c   1.000
_cell.angle_alpha   90.00
_cell.angle_beta   90.00
_cell.angle_gamma   90.00
#
_symmetry.space_group_name_H-M   'P 1'
#
loop_
_entity.id
_entity.type
_entity.pdbx_description
1 polymer ?
#
loop_
_entity_poly.entity_id
_entity_poly.type
_entity_poly.pdbx_seq_one_letter_code
_entity_poly.pdbx_strand_id
1 'polypeptide(L)'
;MVGTLNHNYVVDLIWQAHLLGKAHGFSTRRDILYPDFTDLVAAQTALNQWYLEWAESQTPESLSEKRSFHFVSGKQAEMTRGEMFLHIINHKTYHRGWVSQMFFDFDINPPETDLCVFLCEE
;
A
#
# COMPACT_ATOMS: atom_id res chain seq x y z
N MET A 1 9.25 -12.05 -6.63
CA MET A 1 7.88 -11.49 -6.68
C MET A 1 7.16 -11.56 -5.33
N VAL A 2 6.92 -12.75 -4.75
CA VAL A 2 6.14 -12.92 -3.50
C VAL A 2 6.64 -12.05 -2.34
N GLY A 3 7.96 -11.92 -2.15
CA GLY A 3 8.53 -11.04 -1.13
C GLY A 3 8.20 -9.56 -1.32
N THR A 4 8.25 -9.07 -2.57
CA THR A 4 7.88 -7.68 -2.92
C THR A 4 6.40 -7.42 -2.68
N LEU A 5 5.55 -8.39 -2.99
CA LEU A 5 4.11 -8.27 -2.76
C LEU A 5 3.76 -8.32 -1.27
N ASN A 6 4.41 -9.18 -0.49
CA ASN A 6 4.30 -9.16 0.98
C ASN A 6 4.78 -7.82 1.55
N HIS A 7 5.88 -7.26 1.05
CA HIS A 7 6.35 -5.94 1.46
C HIS A 7 5.27 -4.87 1.27
N ASN A 8 4.64 -4.82 0.09
CA ASN A 8 3.52 -3.91 -0.17
C ASN A 8 2.37 -4.13 0.82
N TYR A 9 2.00 -5.39 1.06
CA TYR A 9 0.93 -5.72 1.99
C TYR A 9 1.23 -5.28 3.44
N VAL A 10 2.45 -5.54 3.94
CA VAL A 10 2.88 -5.11 5.28
C VAL A 10 2.89 -3.58 5.39
N VAL A 11 3.39 -2.88 4.37
CA VAL A 11 3.39 -1.41 4.35
C VAL A 11 1.95 -0.86 4.33
N ASP A 12 1.05 -1.48 3.58
CA ASP A 12 -0.37 -1.11 3.57
C ASP A 12 -1.02 -1.31 4.95
N LEU A 13 -0.71 -2.40 5.67
CA LEU A 13 -1.22 -2.61 7.04
C LEU A 13 -0.68 -1.56 8.03
N ILE A 14 0.59 -1.20 7.91
CA ILE A 14 1.21 -0.15 8.75
C ILE A 14 0.50 1.18 8.54
N TRP A 15 0.28 1.58 7.29
CA TRP A 15 -0.37 2.85 7.00
C TRP A 15 -1.87 2.84 7.29
N GLN A 16 -2.55 1.70 7.18
CA GLN A 16 -3.93 1.55 7.64
C GLN A 16 -4.02 1.87 9.14
N ALA A 17 -3.11 1.32 9.94
CA ALA A 17 -3.07 1.60 11.37
C ALA A 17 -2.79 3.09 11.64
N HIS A 18 -1.88 3.72 10.89
CA HIS A 18 -1.62 5.18 11.00
C HIS A 18 -2.85 6.03 10.67
N LEU A 19 -3.56 5.71 9.59
CA LEU A 19 -4.80 6.40 9.20
C LEU A 19 -5.88 6.27 10.29
N LEU A 20 -5.91 5.13 10.99
CA LEU A 20 -6.82 4.85 12.10
C LEU A 20 -6.33 5.37 13.46
N GLY A 21 -5.12 5.96 13.54
CA GLY A 21 -4.52 6.39 14.81
C GLY A 21 -4.21 5.25 15.77
N LYS A 22 -3.94 4.04 15.25
CA LYS A 22 -3.65 2.82 16.02
C LYS A 22 -2.18 2.42 15.87
N ALA A 23 -1.67 1.66 16.83
CA ALA A 23 -0.36 1.03 16.72
C ALA A 23 -0.38 -0.08 15.67
N HIS A 24 0.63 -0.12 14.78
CA HIS A 24 0.71 -1.12 13.71
C HIS A 24 1.32 -2.47 14.13
N GLY A 25 2.07 -2.52 15.24
CA GLY A 25 2.65 -3.77 15.78
C GLY A 25 3.88 -4.32 15.04
N PHE A 26 4.15 -3.89 13.81
CA PHE A 26 5.33 -4.31 13.04
C PHE A 26 6.65 -3.71 13.53
N SER A 27 7.71 -4.53 13.60
CA SER A 27 9.09 -4.10 13.84
C SER A 27 9.95 -4.08 12.56
N THR A 28 9.40 -4.57 11.45
CA THR A 28 10.04 -4.61 10.13
C THR A 28 8.98 -4.51 9.03
N ARG A 29 9.42 -4.13 7.82
CA ARG A 29 8.57 -4.11 6.61
C ARG A 29 8.84 -5.34 5.72
N ARG A 30 9.62 -6.30 6.20
CA ARG A 30 10.11 -7.45 5.43
C ARG A 30 9.45 -8.77 5.84
N ASP A 31 8.48 -8.72 6.74
CA ASP A 31 7.75 -9.91 7.15
C ASP A 31 7.03 -10.53 5.95
N ILE A 32 7.12 -11.86 5.85
CA ILE A 32 6.38 -12.64 4.87
C ILE A 32 5.18 -13.25 5.61
N LEU A 33 4.08 -12.48 5.63
CA LEU A 33 2.85 -12.90 6.31
C LEU A 33 2.13 -14.01 5.54
N TYR A 34 2.19 -13.95 4.20
CA TYR A 34 1.56 -14.91 3.31
C TYR A 34 2.60 -15.43 2.31
N PRO A 35 3.27 -16.56 2.60
CA PRO A 35 4.23 -17.15 1.68
C PRO A 35 3.56 -17.79 0.45
N ASP A 36 2.31 -18.22 0.61
CA ASP A 36 1.47 -18.70 -0.49
C ASP A 36 0.87 -17.53 -1.28
N PHE A 37 0.87 -17.65 -2.60
CA PHE A 37 0.42 -16.57 -3.48
C PHE A 37 -1.10 -16.38 -3.45
N THR A 38 -1.88 -17.45 -3.35
CA THR A 38 -3.35 -17.39 -3.31
C THR A 38 -3.81 -16.70 -2.03
N ASP A 39 -3.21 -17.06 -0.90
CA ASP A 39 -3.52 -16.41 0.38
C ASP A 39 -3.14 -14.92 0.37
N LEU A 40 -1.98 -14.59 -0.22
CA LEU A 40 -1.53 -13.19 -0.34
C LEU A 40 -2.50 -12.37 -1.21
N VAL A 41 -2.97 -12.91 -2.33
CA VAL A 41 -3.95 -12.25 -3.20
C VAL A 41 -5.25 -12.00 -2.44
N ALA A 42 -5.76 -13.00 -1.72
CA ALA A 42 -6.98 -12.83 -0.91
C ALA A 42 -6.81 -11.72 0.14
N ALA A 43 -5.68 -11.72 0.85
CA ALA A 43 -5.38 -10.72 1.88
C ALA A 43 -5.23 -9.30 1.30
N GLN A 44 -4.52 -9.16 0.18
CA GLN A 44 -4.35 -7.87 -0.50
C GLN A 44 -5.67 -7.35 -1.06
N THR A 45 -6.52 -8.21 -1.64
CA THR A 45 -7.84 -7.82 -2.14
C THR A 45 -8.73 -7.30 -1.02
N ALA A 46 -8.79 -8.01 0.12
CA ALA A 46 -9.56 -7.55 1.28
C ALA A 46 -9.08 -6.20 1.80
N LEU A 47 -7.76 -5.99 1.87
CA LEU A 47 -7.19 -4.72 2.32
C LEU A 47 -7.41 -3.59 1.32
N ASN A 48 -7.30 -3.87 0.02
CA ASN A 48 -7.62 -2.90 -1.03
C ASN A 48 -9.08 -2.46 -0.95
N GLN A 49 -10.02 -3.39 -0.73
CA GLN A 49 -11.43 -3.07 -0.55
C GLN A 49 -11.65 -2.13 0.65
N TRP A 50 -10.98 -2.39 1.77
CA TRP A 50 -11.00 -1.48 2.92
C TRP A 50 -10.49 -0.08 2.56
N TYR A 51 -9.42 0.03 1.77
CA TYR A 51 -8.88 1.33 1.33
C TYR A 51 -9.84 2.08 0.40
N LEU A 52 -10.56 1.38 -0.47
CA LEU A 52 -11.59 1.98 -1.32
C LEU A 52 -12.73 2.55 -0.47
N GLU A 53 -13.28 1.74 0.44
CA GLU A 53 -14.34 2.18 1.37
C GLU A 53 -13.87 3.33 2.26
N TRP A 54 -12.64 3.26 2.74
CA TRP A 54 -12.02 4.35 3.49
C TRP A 54 -11.96 5.60 2.63
N ALA A 55 -11.45 5.54 1.39
CA ALA A 55 -11.30 6.70 0.51
C ALA A 55 -12.64 7.34 0.16
N GLU A 56 -13.68 6.53 -0.12
CA GLU A 56 -15.04 6.98 -0.41
C GLU A 56 -15.68 7.76 0.75
N SER A 57 -15.33 7.40 1.99
CA SER A 57 -15.84 8.07 3.18
C SER A 57 -15.13 9.38 3.55
N GLN A 58 -14.11 9.81 2.78
CA GLN A 58 -13.32 10.99 3.13
C GLN A 58 -13.91 12.31 2.61
N THR A 59 -13.70 13.39 3.37
CA THR A 59 -14.00 14.77 2.99
C THR A 59 -12.71 15.59 2.93
N PRO A 60 -12.70 16.78 2.31
CA PRO A 60 -11.53 17.66 2.32
C PRO A 60 -11.02 17.95 3.75
N GLU A 61 -11.93 18.11 4.70
CA GLU A 61 -11.62 18.35 6.11
C GLU A 61 -10.99 17.11 6.75
N SER A 62 -11.54 15.92 6.51
CA SER A 62 -10.97 14.68 7.06
C SER A 62 -9.60 14.37 6.47
N LEU A 63 -9.38 14.66 5.18
CA LEU A 63 -8.08 14.49 4.54
C LEU A 63 -7.03 15.49 5.05
N SER A 64 -7.47 16.68 5.46
CA SER A 64 -6.61 17.73 6.03
C SER A 64 -6.24 17.47 7.50
N GLU A 65 -6.89 16.50 8.16
CA GLU A 65 -6.59 16.14 9.54
C GLU A 65 -5.17 15.59 9.67
N LYS A 66 -4.39 16.17 10.59
CA LYS A 66 -3.05 15.69 10.91
C LYS A 66 -3.08 14.48 11.84
N ARG A 67 -2.24 13.49 11.54
CA ARG A 67 -2.03 12.30 12.34
C ARG A 67 -0.56 12.20 12.73
N SER A 68 -0.31 12.15 14.03
CA SER A 68 0.98 11.73 14.57
C SER A 68 1.11 10.21 14.47
N PHE A 69 2.27 9.73 14.04
CA PHE A 69 2.58 8.30 13.94
C PHE A 69 4.06 8.06 14.23
N HIS A 70 4.44 6.79 14.28
CA HIS A 70 5.84 6.39 14.39
C HIS A 70 6.20 5.56 13.16
N PHE A 71 7.35 5.85 12.56
CA PHE A 71 7.94 4.93 11.60
C PHE A 71 8.27 3.61 12.29
N VAL A 72 8.45 2.55 11.50
CA VAL A 72 8.96 1.25 11.99
C VAL A 72 10.30 1.40 12.74
N SER A 73 11.10 2.43 12.42
CA SER A 73 12.32 2.76 13.16
C SER A 73 12.10 3.36 14.56
N GLY A 74 10.84 3.59 14.95
CA GLY A 74 10.46 4.29 16.18
C GLY A 74 10.50 5.81 16.08
N LYS A 75 10.98 6.38 14.97
CA LYS A 75 11.01 7.84 14.77
C LYS A 75 9.57 8.38 14.67
N GLN A 76 9.23 9.34 15.52
CA GLN A 76 7.96 10.04 15.45
C GLN A 76 7.91 10.96 14.22
N ALA A 77 6.73 11.05 13.61
CA ALA A 77 6.43 11.95 12.50
C ALA A 77 4.94 12.35 12.50
N GLU A 78 4.61 13.31 11.65
CA GLU A 78 3.26 13.81 11.46
C GLU A 78 3.01 14.04 9.97
N MET A 79 1.83 13.64 9.49
CA MET A 79 1.34 13.89 8.12
C MET A 79 -0.18 14.07 8.18
N THR A 80 -0.76 14.77 7.21
CA THR A 80 -2.21 14.77 7.00
C THR A 80 -2.68 13.41 6.47
N ARG A 81 -3.94 13.05 6.70
CA ARG A 81 -4.50 11.79 6.18
C ARG A 81 -4.42 11.72 4.65
N GLY A 82 -4.58 12.84 3.96
CA GLY A 82 -4.39 12.95 2.51
C GLY A 82 -2.95 12.69 2.07
N GLU A 83 -1.96 13.27 2.75
CA GLU A 83 -0.54 13.01 2.47
C GLU A 83 -0.17 11.54 2.71
N MET A 84 -0.70 10.94 3.78
CA MET A 84 -0.51 9.52 4.07
C MET A 84 -1.08 8.66 2.94
N PHE A 85 -2.32 8.94 2.50
CA PHE A 85 -2.95 8.18 1.43
C PHE A 85 -2.18 8.31 0.10
N LEU A 86 -1.74 9.52 -0.26
CA LEU A 86 -0.90 9.75 -1.44
C LEU A 86 0.42 8.97 -1.36
N HIS A 87 1.05 8.90 -0.19
CA HIS A 87 2.25 8.10 0.02
C HIS A 87 1.99 6.62 -0.24
N ILE A 88 0.89 6.06 0.26
CA ILE A 88 0.53 4.63 0.08
C ILE A 88 0.44 4.29 -1.42
N ILE A 89 -0.26 5.12 -2.20
CA ILE A 89 -0.42 4.91 -3.64
C ILE A 89 0.93 4.99 -4.37
N ASN A 90 1.72 6.04 -4.10
CA ASN A 90 3.03 6.22 -4.73
C ASN A 90 4.02 5.10 -4.38
N HIS A 91 4.03 4.67 -3.11
CA HIS A 91 4.88 3.57 -2.65
C HIS A 91 4.52 2.26 -3.35
N LYS A 92 3.22 1.96 -3.48
CA LYS A 92 2.73 0.76 -4.17
C LYS A 92 3.12 0.78 -5.66
N THR A 93 3.00 1.91 -6.34
CA THR A 93 3.43 2.06 -7.75
C THR A 93 4.92 1.78 -7.91
N TYR A 94 5.78 2.33 -7.04
CA TYR A 94 7.22 2.09 -7.10
C TYR A 94 7.57 0.59 -7.02
N HIS A 95 7.00 -0.13 -6.06
CA HIS A 95 7.28 -1.55 -5.89
C HIS A 95 6.57 -2.45 -6.90
N ARG A 96 5.43 -2.02 -7.47
CA ARG A 96 4.85 -2.68 -8.66
C ARG A 96 5.79 -2.58 -9.85
N GLY A 97 6.51 -1.47 -10.03
CA GLY A 97 7.56 -1.36 -11.03
C GLY A 97 8.66 -2.42 -10.89
N TRP A 98 9.04 -2.77 -9.65
CA TRP A 98 9.97 -3.90 -9.41
C TRP A 98 9.37 -5.25 -9.81
N VAL A 99 8.07 -5.44 -9.57
CA VAL A 99 7.37 -6.64 -10.03
C VAL A 99 7.33 -6.68 -11.55
N SER A 100 7.03 -5.57 -12.22
CA SER A 100 7.05 -5.47 -13.68
C SER A 100 8.43 -5.82 -14.26
N GLN A 101 9.52 -5.39 -13.64
CA GLN A 101 10.88 -5.81 -14.03
C GLN A 101 11.04 -7.34 -13.94
N MET A 102 10.53 -7.97 -12.89
CA MET A 102 10.60 -9.43 -12.77
C MET A 102 9.83 -10.16 -13.86
N PHE A 103 8.79 -9.59 -14.46
CA PHE A 103 8.12 -10.19 -15.63
C PHE A 103 9.04 -10.19 -16.85
N PHE A 104 9.73 -9.07 -17.11
CA PHE A 104 10.68 -8.96 -18.21
C PHE A 104 11.87 -9.91 -18.06
N ASP A 105 12.31 -10.20 -16.83
CA ASP A 105 13.38 -11.18 -16.58
C ASP A 105 13.02 -12.61 -17.06
N PHE A 106 11.74 -12.88 -17.33
CA PHE A 106 11.23 -14.14 -17.89
C PHE A 106 10.63 -13.98 -19.30
N ASP A 107 10.94 -12.88 -20.01
CA ASP A 107 10.38 -12.56 -21.34
C ASP A 107 8.84 -12.49 -21.37
N ILE A 108 8.22 -12.11 -20.25
CA ILE A 108 6.77 -11.92 -20.14
C ILE A 108 6.49 -10.41 -20.11
N ASN A 109 5.49 -9.97 -20.88
CA ASN A 109 5.00 -8.59 -20.78
C ASN A 109 4.20 -8.42 -19.48
N PRO A 110 4.58 -7.48 -18.59
CA PRO A 110 3.79 -7.17 -17.40
C PRO A 110 2.46 -6.49 -17.77
N PRO A 111 1.47 -6.51 -16.89
CA PRO A 111 0.28 -5.69 -17.04
C PRO A 111 0.63 -4.20 -16.99
N GLU A 112 -0.18 -3.37 -17.66
CA GLU A 112 -0.07 -1.91 -17.58
C GLU A 112 -0.33 -1.45 -16.14
N THR A 113 0.44 -0.44 -15.70
CA THR A 113 0.36 0.07 -14.31
C THR A 113 0.05 1.56 -14.22
N ASP A 114 -0.02 2.22 -15.36
CA ASP A 114 -0.17 3.65 -15.50
C ASP A 114 -1.58 4.11 -15.11
N LEU A 115 -1.63 5.21 -14.35
CA LEU A 115 -2.90 5.80 -13.93
C LEU A 115 -3.73 6.28 -15.12
N CYS A 116 -3.08 6.80 -16.17
CA CYS A 116 -3.80 7.24 -17.36
C CYS A 116 -4.45 6.06 -18.11
N VAL A 117 -3.82 4.89 -18.11
CA VAL A 117 -4.41 3.68 -18.69
C VAL A 117 -5.65 3.30 -17.90
N PHE A 118 -5.54 3.18 -16.56
CA PHE A 118 -6.68 2.85 -15.71
C PHE A 118 -7.86 3.83 -15.83
N LEU A 119 -7.60 5.14 -15.98
CA LEU A 119 -8.66 6.16 -16.09
C LEU A 119 -9.27 6.27 -17.49
N CYS A 120 -8.57 5.80 -18.52
CA CYS A 120 -8.98 5.92 -19.92
C CYS A 120 -9.47 4.59 -20.51
N GLU A 121 -9.26 3.46 -19.83
CA GLU A 121 -9.90 2.19 -20.14
C GLU A 121 -11.39 2.27 -19.78
N GLU A 122 -12.26 2.04 -20.78
CA GLU A 122 -13.72 2.00 -20.63
C GLU A 122 -14.21 0.82 -19.75
#